data_AF-A0A9J7ACD1-F1
#
_entry.id   AF-A0A9J7ACD1-F1
#
_cell.length_a   1.000
_cell.length_b   1.000
_cell.length_c   1.000
_cell.angle_alpha   90.00
_cell.angle_beta   90.00
_cell.angle_gamma   90.00
#
_symmetry.space_group_name_H-M   'P 1'
#
loop_
_entity.id
_entity.type
_entity.pdbx_description
1 polymer ?
#
loop_
_entity_poly.entity_id
_entity_poly.type
_entity_poly.pdbx_seq_one_letter_code
_entity_poly.pdbx_strand_id
1 'polypeptide(L)'
;MKTVLLKSCFFFIFSLALTVHAKDDLPRSLVETTSTTMAERLIADKEMVQTQDYYLEQLVDEVIIPIVDHRRMAKRVLGKHWKRASKDQQSSFSASFKHKVIRTYAGAFKAFNGEEIRYEPSRFNDKGNQALVKSQIIRPGASSIRVDYKLYFKKEQWRVFDVIIEGVSLTKSFRDQVSLSIEEQGLAKTISKLAAEYKDEAPVVRLGAHAWGPYLGKTLPNHGLAADIVSSAFAQSGYKTVIEFMPWNRVGDSMKNGELEGSLASWYSADRKQHVAFSDAYIENRLVFVKRDNDPFEFTSAEQSKHELKNKSYRLGVFEDYSYGKEFEKISPLFQVETRNYCSQLFRDVASKELDLALVDHWIAQQELNDKEHIADHLTQVSGVLATRTLHVTISKNINDSEKLINAFNLGLQRLKENGDYDKLLKKHQFPE
;
A
#
# COMPACT_ATOMS: atom_id res chain seq x y z
N MET A 1 -32.08 70.20 -39.31
CA MET A 1 -32.13 68.73 -39.20
C MET A 1 -30.73 68.21 -38.91
N LYS A 2 -30.58 67.52 -37.75
CA LYS A 2 -29.54 66.53 -37.36
C LYS A 2 -28.07 67.03 -37.26
N THR A 3 -27.53 67.31 -36.06
CA THR A 3 -26.73 66.41 -35.15
C THR A 3 -25.53 65.74 -35.84
N VAL A 4 -24.27 65.88 -35.38
CA VAL A 4 -23.59 65.13 -34.28
C VAL A 4 -22.22 65.82 -34.02
N LEU A 5 -21.94 66.40 -32.84
CA LEU A 5 -21.31 65.83 -31.62
C LEU A 5 -19.78 65.62 -31.67
N LEU A 6 -19.09 66.62 -31.12
CA LEU A 6 -17.66 66.73 -30.81
C LEU A 6 -17.31 65.80 -29.62
N LYS A 7 -16.29 64.96 -29.73
CA LYS A 7 -15.75 64.17 -28.59
C LYS A 7 -14.30 64.59 -28.29
N SER A 8 -14.13 65.30 -27.19
CA SER A 8 -12.85 65.54 -26.51
C SER A 8 -12.27 64.25 -25.94
N CYS A 9 -10.98 63.99 -26.19
CA CYS A 9 -10.19 63.00 -25.45
C CYS A 9 -9.45 63.69 -24.31
N PHE A 10 -9.88 63.41 -23.08
CA PHE A 10 -9.17 63.75 -21.84
C PHE A 10 -8.26 62.55 -21.49
N PHE A 11 -6.95 62.72 -21.54
CA PHE A 11 -5.98 61.69 -21.17
C PHE A 11 -5.79 61.73 -19.64
N PHE A 12 -6.37 60.75 -18.94
CA PHE A 12 -6.21 60.59 -17.49
C PHE A 12 -4.97 59.75 -17.21
N ILE A 13 -3.93 60.36 -16.63
CA ILE A 13 -2.72 59.66 -16.18
C ILE A 13 -3.08 58.89 -14.91
N PHE A 14 -3.31 57.58 -15.03
CA PHE A 14 -3.45 56.69 -13.88
C PHE A 14 -2.04 56.24 -13.46
N SER A 15 -1.47 56.94 -12.48
CA SER A 15 -0.25 56.49 -11.79
C SER A 15 -0.58 55.23 -11.00
N LEU A 16 -0.35 54.06 -11.60
CA LEU A 16 -0.42 52.77 -10.93
C LEU A 16 0.71 52.73 -9.89
N ALA A 17 0.37 53.00 -8.63
CA ALA A 17 1.23 52.64 -7.51
C ALA A 17 1.38 51.11 -7.53
N LEU A 18 2.51 50.62 -8.05
CA LEU A 18 2.93 49.24 -7.88
C LEU A 18 3.11 49.01 -6.37
N THR A 19 2.11 48.41 -5.75
CA THR A 19 2.29 47.70 -4.49
C THR A 19 3.29 46.60 -4.76
N VAL A 20 4.54 46.83 -4.36
CA VAL A 20 5.58 45.82 -4.27
C VAL A 20 5.03 44.72 -3.35
N HIS A 21 4.45 43.67 -3.95
CA HIS A 21 4.19 42.44 -3.23
C HIS A 21 5.55 41.98 -2.70
N ALA A 22 5.62 41.79 -1.38
CA ALA A 22 6.76 41.19 -0.73
C ALA A 22 7.20 39.98 -1.57
N LYS A 23 8.47 39.96 -1.97
CA LYS A 23 9.15 38.78 -2.50
C LYS A 23 8.64 37.58 -1.70
N ASP A 24 7.94 36.65 -2.34
CA ASP A 24 7.25 35.55 -1.65
C ASP A 24 8.17 34.98 -0.57
N ASP A 25 7.68 34.92 0.68
CA ASP A 25 8.44 34.40 1.80
C ASP A 25 8.60 32.87 1.65
N LEU A 26 9.48 32.47 0.73
CA LEU A 26 9.67 31.08 0.31
C LEU A 26 10.04 30.16 1.48
N PRO A 27 10.93 30.53 2.44
CA PRO A 27 11.19 29.67 3.58
C PRO A 27 9.95 29.42 4.44
N ARG A 28 9.16 30.46 4.72
CA ARG A 28 7.92 30.33 5.50
C ARG A 28 6.91 29.45 4.77
N SER A 29 6.66 29.75 3.49
CA SER A 29 5.74 28.99 2.65
C SER A 29 6.13 27.51 2.54
N LEU A 30 7.43 27.22 2.38
CA LEU A 30 7.92 25.83 2.33
C LEU A 30 7.59 25.05 3.61
N VAL A 31 7.85 25.64 4.77
CA VAL A 31 7.57 25.01 6.07
C VAL A 31 6.06 24.87 6.28
N GLU A 32 5.29 25.92 5.98
CA GLU A 32 3.85 25.97 6.14
C GLU A 32 3.16 24.92 5.28
N THR A 33 3.41 24.89 3.98
CA THR A 33 2.82 23.90 3.06
C THR A 33 3.15 22.47 3.48
N THR A 34 4.42 22.20 3.83
CA THR A 34 4.84 20.85 4.25
C THR A 34 4.14 20.42 5.54
N SER A 35 4.04 21.32 6.51
CA SER A 35 3.41 21.04 7.80
C SER A 35 1.90 20.88 7.66
N THR A 36 1.26 21.65 6.78
CA THR A 36 -0.17 21.51 6.46
C THR A 36 -0.45 20.17 5.80
N THR A 37 0.32 19.77 4.78
CA THR A 37 0.18 18.44 4.16
C THR A 37 0.39 17.33 5.18
N MET A 38 1.39 17.45 6.05
CA MET A 38 1.61 16.47 7.12
C MET A 38 0.42 16.42 8.09
N ALA A 39 -0.11 17.57 8.51
CA ALA A 39 -1.27 17.65 9.40
C ALA A 39 -2.52 17.01 8.78
N GLU A 40 -2.80 17.31 7.51
CA GLU A 40 -3.90 16.69 6.76
C GLU A 40 -3.75 15.17 6.70
N ARG A 41 -2.54 14.67 6.40
CA ARG A 41 -2.27 13.23 6.36
C ARG A 41 -2.38 12.59 7.74
N LEU A 42 -1.91 13.22 8.81
CA LEU A 42 -2.05 12.68 10.18
C LEU A 42 -3.52 12.56 10.61
N ILE A 43 -4.38 13.47 10.15
CA ILE A 43 -5.82 13.43 10.43
C ILE A 43 -6.51 12.38 9.56
N ALA A 44 -6.27 12.40 8.25
CA ALA A 44 -6.87 11.46 7.30
C ALA A 44 -6.46 10.01 7.59
N ASP A 45 -5.22 9.81 8.01
CA ASP A 45 -4.59 8.50 8.19
C ASP A 45 -4.45 8.10 9.67
N LYS A 46 -5.23 8.71 10.55
CA LYS A 46 -5.06 8.64 12.01
C LYS A 46 -4.93 7.21 12.53
N GLU A 47 -5.73 6.28 12.01
CA GLU A 47 -5.70 4.88 12.43
C GLU A 47 -4.35 4.20 12.12
N MET A 48 -3.78 4.39 10.92
CA MET A 48 -2.47 3.83 10.58
C MET A 48 -1.37 4.47 11.38
N VAL A 49 -1.42 5.79 11.54
CA VAL A 49 -0.44 6.51 12.34
C VAL A 49 -0.41 5.97 13.77
N GLN A 50 -1.55 5.60 14.34
CA GLN A 50 -1.65 4.99 15.66
C GLN A 50 -1.15 3.54 15.70
N THR A 51 -1.61 2.71 14.75
CA THR A 51 -1.50 1.24 14.83
C THR A 51 -0.30 0.66 14.06
N GLN A 52 0.28 1.41 13.13
CA GLN A 52 1.35 0.95 12.22
C GLN A 52 2.58 1.85 12.37
N ASP A 53 3.55 1.41 13.17
CA ASP A 53 4.72 2.23 13.49
C ASP A 53 5.53 2.65 12.25
N TYR A 54 5.64 1.78 11.25
CA TYR A 54 6.37 2.08 10.02
C TYR A 54 5.59 3.02 9.08
N TYR A 55 4.26 3.06 9.18
CA TYR A 55 3.46 3.95 8.33
C TYR A 55 3.77 5.42 8.60
N LEU A 56 3.94 5.79 9.86
CA LEU A 56 4.37 7.15 10.22
C LEU A 56 5.77 7.45 9.67
N GLU A 57 6.70 6.49 9.71
CA GLU A 57 8.03 6.66 9.12
C GLU A 57 7.93 6.92 7.60
N GLN A 58 7.05 6.20 6.90
CA GLN A 58 6.77 6.42 5.47
C GLN A 58 6.18 7.82 5.20
N LEU A 59 5.20 8.26 6.00
CA LEU A 59 4.64 9.62 5.86
C LEU A 59 5.71 10.69 6.03
N VAL A 60 6.60 10.52 7.00
CA VAL A 60 7.70 11.47 7.21
C VAL A 60 8.65 11.46 6.02
N ASP A 61 8.98 10.29 5.48
CA ASP A 61 9.83 10.14 4.30
C ASP A 61 9.20 10.78 3.04
N GLU A 62 7.88 10.67 2.87
CA GLU A 62 7.13 11.23 1.75
C GLU A 62 6.99 12.75 1.85
N VAL A 63 6.61 13.26 3.03
CA VAL A 63 6.17 14.66 3.19
C VAL A 63 7.30 15.55 3.70
N ILE A 64 8.03 15.13 4.74
CA ILE A 64 8.98 16.00 5.46
C ILE A 64 10.39 15.90 4.87
N ILE A 65 10.88 14.69 4.60
CA ILE A 65 12.26 14.47 4.14
C ILE A 65 12.63 15.23 2.87
N PRO A 66 11.74 15.49 1.87
CA PRO A 66 12.10 16.29 0.71
C PRO A 66 12.64 17.69 1.03
N ILE A 67 12.19 18.31 2.13
CA ILE A 67 12.62 19.65 2.54
C ILE A 67 13.71 19.64 3.63
N VAL A 68 13.97 18.48 4.24
CA VAL A 68 14.94 18.33 5.34
C VAL A 68 16.28 17.79 4.83
N ASP A 69 17.36 18.50 5.10
CA ASP A 69 18.71 17.99 4.86
C ASP A 69 19.20 17.15 6.06
N HIS A 70 18.62 15.94 6.16
CA HIS A 70 18.92 14.99 7.25
C HIS A 70 20.41 14.59 7.26
N ARG A 71 21.06 14.53 6.10
CA ARG A 71 22.51 14.25 6.00
C ARG A 71 23.34 15.38 6.60
N ARG A 72 22.97 16.64 6.36
CA ARG A 72 23.61 17.80 6.99
C ARG A 72 23.37 17.81 8.49
N MET A 73 22.17 17.47 8.95
CA MET A 73 21.87 17.31 10.37
C MET A 73 22.76 16.21 10.99
N ALA A 74 22.81 15.02 10.41
CA ALA A 74 23.66 13.92 10.85
C ALA A 74 25.14 14.32 10.91
N LYS A 75 25.64 15.03 9.90
CA LYS A 75 26.99 15.61 9.89
C LYS A 75 27.23 16.57 11.05
N ARG A 76 26.25 17.41 11.37
CA ARG A 76 26.33 18.32 12.52
C ARG A 76 26.29 17.54 13.83
N VAL A 77 25.49 16.48 13.94
CA VAL A 77 25.42 15.63 15.14
C VAL A 77 26.76 14.92 15.40
N LEU A 78 27.38 14.31 14.39
CA LEU A 78 28.70 13.68 14.56
C LEU A 78 29.85 14.69 14.73
N GLY A 79 29.66 15.94 14.31
CA GLY A 79 30.62 17.02 14.53
C GLY A 79 32.03 16.68 14.04
N LYS A 80 33.02 16.77 14.94
CA LYS A 80 34.44 16.47 14.64
C LYS A 80 34.68 15.02 14.20
N HIS A 81 33.83 14.09 14.62
CA HIS A 81 33.95 12.66 14.31
C HIS A 81 33.51 12.32 12.89
N TRP A 82 32.73 13.19 12.23
CA TRP A 82 32.27 12.95 10.86
C TRP A 82 33.41 12.67 9.88
N LYS A 83 34.51 13.42 9.98
CA LYS A 83 35.69 13.24 9.11
C LYS A 83 36.47 11.95 9.40
N ARG A 84 36.31 11.36 10.58
CA ARG A 84 36.97 10.11 10.99
C ARG A 84 36.13 8.87 10.63
N ALA A 85 34.82 9.03 10.49
CA ALA A 85 33.92 7.98 10.05
C ALA A 85 34.15 7.64 8.57
N SER A 86 34.15 6.34 8.24
CA SER A 86 34.13 5.87 6.85
C SER A 86 32.86 6.34 6.12
N LYS A 87 32.84 6.22 4.79
CA LYS A 87 31.63 6.54 4.00
C LYS A 87 30.44 5.68 4.43
N ASP A 88 30.66 4.39 4.69
CA ASP A 88 29.60 3.47 5.12
C ASP A 88 29.10 3.82 6.52
N GLN A 89 30.01 4.18 7.44
CA GLN A 89 29.64 4.67 8.76
C GLN A 89 28.85 5.98 8.70
N GLN A 90 29.21 6.91 7.80
CA GLN A 90 28.45 8.15 7.59
C GLN A 90 27.04 7.88 7.07
N SER A 91 26.91 6.97 6.10
CA SER A 91 25.61 6.58 5.52
C SER A 91 24.74 5.87 6.56
N SER A 92 25.28 4.85 7.22
CA SER A 92 24.60 4.09 8.27
C SER A 92 24.16 5.01 9.42
N PHE A 93 25.05 5.87 9.92
CA PHE A 93 24.69 6.84 10.95
C PHE A 93 23.61 7.81 10.48
N SER A 94 23.68 8.32 9.25
CA SER A 94 22.69 9.25 8.70
C SER A 94 21.30 8.62 8.61
N ALA A 95 21.21 7.36 8.16
CA ALA A 95 19.95 6.62 8.07
C ALA A 95 19.37 6.34 9.46
N SER A 96 20.17 5.79 10.38
CA SER A 96 19.69 5.48 11.73
C SER A 96 19.39 6.73 12.56
N PHE A 97 20.10 7.84 12.32
CA PHE A 97 19.78 9.12 12.92
C PHE A 97 18.42 9.65 12.45
N LYS A 98 18.10 9.55 11.15
CA LYS A 98 16.77 9.90 10.62
C LYS A 98 15.69 9.15 11.41
N HIS A 99 15.80 7.82 11.47
CA HIS A 99 14.87 6.95 12.19
C HIS A 99 14.77 7.26 13.68
N LYS A 100 15.90 7.49 14.34
CA LYS A 100 15.91 7.91 15.74
C LYS A 100 15.09 9.18 15.95
N VAL A 101 15.27 10.19 15.11
CA VAL A 101 14.51 11.45 15.21
C VAL A 101 13.02 11.18 15.02
N ILE A 102 12.63 10.43 13.99
CA ILE A 102 11.22 10.11 13.73
C ILE A 102 10.59 9.43 14.94
N ARG A 103 11.21 8.35 15.45
CA ARG A 103 10.70 7.62 16.62
C ARG A 103 10.66 8.46 17.89
N THR A 104 11.64 9.34 18.10
CA THR A 104 11.66 10.24 19.28
C THR A 104 10.43 11.15 19.30
N TYR A 105 9.96 11.60 18.12
CA TYR A 105 8.81 12.50 17.99
C TYR A 105 7.53 11.81 17.52
N ALA A 106 7.54 10.49 17.34
CA ALA A 106 6.40 9.73 16.85
C ALA A 106 5.16 9.93 17.73
N GLY A 107 5.33 9.98 19.06
CA GLY A 107 4.23 10.26 19.98
C GLY A 107 3.56 11.61 19.75
N ALA A 108 4.31 12.64 19.36
CA ALA A 108 3.75 13.96 19.05
C ALA A 108 2.95 13.94 17.74
N PHE A 109 3.45 13.25 16.72
CA PHE A 109 2.70 13.04 15.48
C PHE A 109 1.41 12.23 15.71
N LYS A 110 1.49 11.16 16.50
CA LYS A 110 0.32 10.35 16.89
C LYS A 110 -0.70 11.18 17.69
N ALA A 111 -0.23 12.07 18.56
CA ALA A 111 -1.10 12.90 19.40
C ALA A 111 -1.76 14.07 18.67
N PHE A 112 -1.26 14.47 17.49
CA PHE A 112 -1.81 15.56 16.71
C PHE A 112 -3.28 15.29 16.35
N ASN A 113 -4.13 16.27 16.59
CA ASN A 113 -5.58 16.16 16.42
C ASN A 113 -6.19 17.40 15.76
N GLY A 114 -5.42 18.08 14.89
CA GLY A 114 -5.86 19.26 14.17
C GLY A 114 -5.59 20.58 14.87
N GLU A 115 -4.56 20.62 15.73
CA GLU A 115 -4.09 21.86 16.32
C GLU A 115 -3.74 22.91 15.25
N GLU A 116 -4.15 24.16 15.47
CA GLU A 116 -3.79 25.28 14.60
C GLU A 116 -2.28 25.55 14.68
N ILE A 117 -1.62 25.72 13.54
CA ILE A 117 -0.20 26.10 13.48
C ILE A 117 -0.10 27.53 12.94
N ARG A 118 0.41 28.45 13.76
CA ARG A 118 0.61 29.86 13.37
C ARG A 118 2.07 30.11 13.03
N TYR A 119 2.34 30.75 11.88
CA TYR A 119 3.68 31.05 11.41
C TYR A 119 3.99 32.55 11.48
N GLU A 120 5.23 32.89 11.84
CA GLU A 120 5.77 34.25 11.73
C GLU A 120 6.50 34.46 10.39
N PRO A 121 6.65 35.71 9.92
CA PRO A 121 7.51 36.03 8.77
C PRO A 121 8.95 35.54 8.97
N SER A 122 9.58 35.06 7.89
CA SER A 122 10.97 34.61 7.92
C SER A 122 11.93 35.73 8.30
N ARG A 123 12.86 35.41 9.20
CA ARG A 123 14.00 36.27 9.50
C ARG A 123 15.23 35.77 8.76
N PHE A 124 15.68 36.54 7.78
CA PHE A 124 16.88 36.22 7.00
C PHE A 124 18.16 36.69 7.69
N ASN A 125 19.27 36.01 7.42
CA ASN A 125 20.60 36.52 7.74
C ASN A 125 21.02 37.60 6.73
N ASP A 126 22.11 38.33 7.04
CA ASP A 126 22.62 39.42 6.19
C ASP A 126 22.94 39.00 4.74
N LYS A 127 23.30 37.73 4.54
CA LYS A 127 23.62 37.17 3.23
C LYS A 127 22.39 36.66 2.47
N GLY A 128 21.20 36.68 3.08
CA GLY A 128 19.96 36.16 2.51
C GLY A 128 19.94 34.65 2.25
N ASN A 129 20.96 33.89 2.68
CA ASN A 129 21.12 32.46 2.37
C ASN A 129 20.78 31.55 3.56
N GLN A 130 20.36 32.13 4.68
CA GLN A 130 19.78 31.44 5.82
C GLN A 130 18.54 32.17 6.30
N ALA A 131 17.57 31.41 6.79
CA ALA A 131 16.33 31.94 7.34
C ALA A 131 15.95 31.20 8.63
N LEU A 132 15.30 31.93 9.53
CA LEU A 132 14.60 31.41 10.69
C LEU A 132 13.10 31.61 10.47
N VAL A 133 12.36 30.51 10.41
CA VAL A 133 10.89 30.51 10.41
C VAL A 133 10.44 30.10 11.79
N LYS A 134 9.59 30.89 12.43
CA LYS A 134 9.03 30.56 13.75
C LYS A 134 7.58 30.14 13.60
N SER A 135 7.16 29.21 14.44
CA SER A 135 5.78 28.77 14.50
C SER A 135 5.33 28.48 15.93
N GLN A 136 4.01 28.47 16.11
CA GLN A 136 3.36 28.05 17.36
C GLN A 136 2.23 27.08 17.05
N ILE A 137 2.28 25.90 17.67
CA ILE A 137 1.18 24.92 17.66
C ILE A 137 0.25 25.28 18.81
N ILE A 138 -0.99 25.65 18.48
CA ILE A 138 -2.00 26.11 19.43
C ILE A 138 -2.76 24.91 19.98
N ARG A 139 -2.59 24.65 21.28
CA ARG A 139 -3.25 23.54 21.99
C ARG A 139 -4.45 24.06 22.79
N PRO A 140 -5.66 23.52 22.58
CA PRO A 140 -6.82 23.87 23.42
C PRO A 140 -6.54 23.53 24.89
N GLY A 141 -6.71 24.51 25.79
CA GLY A 141 -6.56 24.29 27.23
C GLY A 141 -5.12 24.06 27.73
N ALA A 142 -4.10 24.24 26.88
CA ALA A 142 -2.69 24.11 27.25
C ALA A 142 -1.83 25.21 26.62
N SER A 143 -0.61 25.41 27.10
CA SER A 143 0.32 26.37 26.49
C SER A 143 0.65 25.98 25.04
N SER A 144 0.81 26.95 24.14
CA SER A 144 1.25 26.68 22.78
C SER A 144 2.67 26.10 22.76
N ILE A 145 2.97 25.28 21.76
CA ILE A 145 4.32 24.73 21.55
C ILE A 145 5.03 25.58 20.51
N ARG A 146 6.19 26.13 20.86
CA ARG A 146 7.05 26.90 19.96
C ARG A 146 7.96 25.97 19.17
N VAL A 147 7.92 26.11 17.85
CA VAL A 147 8.78 25.37 16.93
C VAL A 147 9.44 26.34 15.95
N ASP A 148 10.77 26.43 16.00
CA ASP A 148 11.55 27.24 15.07
C ASP A 148 12.32 26.35 14.09
N TYR A 149 12.30 26.71 12.82
CA TYR A 149 12.96 26.00 11.73
C TYR A 149 14.14 26.84 11.24
N LYS A 150 15.33 26.24 11.19
CA LYS A 150 16.49 26.86 10.57
C LYS A 150 16.66 26.33 9.16
N LEU A 151 16.57 27.23 8.19
CA LEU A 151 16.70 26.92 6.79
C LEU A 151 17.97 27.53 6.19
N TYR A 152 18.48 26.88 5.17
CA TYR A 152 19.57 27.40 4.36
C TYR A 152 19.26 27.22 2.88
N PHE A 153 19.76 28.14 2.07
CA PHE A 153 19.59 28.11 0.62
C PHE A 153 20.82 27.47 -0.04
N LYS A 154 20.61 26.44 -0.86
CA LYS A 154 21.66 25.79 -1.64
C LYS A 154 21.09 25.11 -2.88
N LYS A 155 21.76 25.28 -4.03
CA LYS A 155 21.34 24.72 -5.32
C LYS A 155 19.89 25.08 -5.66
N GLU A 156 19.55 26.36 -5.58
CA GLU A 156 18.21 26.90 -5.85
C GLU A 156 17.08 26.35 -4.96
N GLN A 157 17.41 25.78 -3.80
CA GLN A 157 16.42 25.20 -2.89
C GLN A 157 16.70 25.60 -1.43
N TRP A 158 15.63 25.95 -0.72
CA TRP A 158 15.63 26.05 0.73
C TRP A 158 15.54 24.67 1.34
N ARG A 159 16.33 24.41 2.38
CA ARG A 159 16.25 23.17 3.16
C ARG A 159 16.37 23.44 4.65
N VAL A 160 15.56 22.73 5.43
CA VAL A 160 15.65 22.71 6.88
C VAL A 160 16.90 21.93 7.28
N PHE A 161 17.71 22.48 8.18
CA PHE A 161 18.91 21.84 8.70
C PHE A 161 18.97 21.77 10.23
N ASP A 162 17.98 22.34 10.91
CA ASP A 162 17.77 22.21 12.35
C ASP A 162 16.33 22.61 12.70
N VAL A 163 15.78 22.01 13.75
CA VAL A 163 14.51 22.40 14.34
C VAL A 163 14.75 22.66 15.83
N ILE A 164 14.12 23.69 16.37
CA ILE A 164 14.17 24.05 17.79
C ILE A 164 12.77 23.91 18.35
N ILE A 165 12.60 23.07 19.36
CA ILE A 165 11.31 22.86 20.03
C ILE A 165 11.46 23.35 21.46
N GLU A 166 10.62 24.29 21.90
CA GLU A 166 10.70 24.89 23.25
C GLU A 166 12.12 25.40 23.60
N GLY A 167 12.79 26.01 22.63
CA GLY A 167 14.15 26.55 22.79
C GLY A 167 15.27 25.51 22.70
N VAL A 168 14.96 24.22 22.58
CA VAL A 168 15.94 23.14 22.48
C VAL A 168 16.17 22.74 21.01
N SER A 169 17.39 22.95 20.51
CA SER A 169 17.80 22.51 19.16
C SER A 169 17.92 20.98 19.11
N LEU A 170 17.23 20.36 18.16
CA LEU A 170 17.34 18.93 17.87
C LEU A 170 18.78 18.53 17.59
N THR A 171 19.42 19.21 16.63
CA THR A 171 20.77 18.85 16.20
C THR A 171 21.79 19.00 17.33
N LYS A 172 21.62 20.00 18.20
CA LYS A 172 22.48 20.18 19.37
C LYS A 172 22.25 19.08 20.40
N SER A 173 21.00 18.84 20.80
CA SER A 173 20.66 17.82 21.80
C SER A 173 21.17 16.42 21.40
N PHE A 174 20.95 16.02 20.14
CA PHE A 174 21.48 14.75 19.64
C PHE A 174 23.00 14.72 19.53
N ARG A 175 23.65 15.85 19.18
CA ARG A 175 25.13 15.94 19.18
C ARG A 175 25.68 15.64 20.57
N ASP A 176 25.09 16.24 21.60
CA ASP A 176 25.56 16.10 22.97
C ASP A 176 25.44 14.63 23.42
N GLN A 177 24.29 13.98 23.16
CA GLN A 177 24.09 12.54 23.40
C GLN A 177 25.08 11.64 22.64
N VAL A 178 25.28 11.90 21.35
CA VAL A 178 26.17 11.09 20.50
C VAL A 178 27.63 11.30 20.91
N SER A 179 28.03 12.51 21.28
CA SER A 179 29.40 12.80 21.72
C SER A 179 29.72 12.05 23.01
N LEU A 180 28.81 12.07 23.99
CA LEU A 180 28.95 11.29 25.22
C LEU A 180 29.10 9.79 24.92
N SER A 181 28.24 9.24 24.06
CA SER A 181 28.34 7.83 23.67
C SER A 181 29.68 7.52 22.98
N ILE A 182 30.19 8.40 22.13
CA ILE A 182 31.49 8.19 21.47
C ILE A 182 32.64 8.23 22.49
N GLU A 183 32.56 9.08 23.51
CA GLU A 183 33.56 9.16 24.58
C GLU A 183 33.55 7.89 25.45
N GLU A 184 32.37 7.33 25.73
CA GLU A 184 32.23 6.12 26.54
C GLU A 184 32.63 4.83 25.83
N GLN A 185 32.22 4.65 24.56
CA GLN A 185 32.32 3.35 23.88
C GLN A 185 32.97 3.41 22.48
N GLY A 186 33.38 4.58 22.02
CA GLY A 186 34.05 4.78 20.75
C GLY A 186 33.10 4.88 19.54
N LEU A 187 33.60 5.54 18.49
CA LEU A 187 32.81 5.90 17.29
C LEU A 187 32.14 4.69 16.61
N ALA A 188 32.91 3.63 16.35
CA ALA A 188 32.40 2.46 15.65
C ALA A 188 31.24 1.80 16.42
N LYS A 189 31.42 1.59 17.73
CA LYS A 189 30.42 0.97 18.59
C LYS A 189 29.16 1.84 18.75
N THR A 190 29.31 3.16 18.86
CA THR A 190 28.17 4.09 18.86
C THR A 190 27.35 4.01 17.59
N ILE A 191 28.00 4.00 16.42
CA ILE A 191 27.29 3.89 15.13
C ILE A 191 26.61 2.52 15.01
N SER A 192 27.31 1.42 15.32
CA SER A 192 26.75 0.08 15.25
C SER A 192 25.57 -0.12 16.22
N LYS A 193 25.65 0.43 17.44
CA LYS A 193 24.54 0.38 18.41
C LYS A 193 23.32 1.13 17.89
N LEU A 194 23.52 2.35 17.38
CA LEU A 194 22.44 3.14 16.79
C LEU A 194 21.81 2.42 15.58
N ALA A 195 22.64 1.80 14.73
CA ALA A 195 22.16 1.05 13.58
C ALA A 195 21.38 -0.21 13.96
N ALA A 196 21.75 -0.88 15.04
CA ALA A 196 21.01 -2.03 15.54
C ALA A 196 19.65 -1.64 16.15
N GLU A 197 19.58 -0.48 16.82
CA GLU A 197 18.38 0.02 17.49
C GLU A 197 17.37 0.65 16.51
N TYR A 198 17.87 1.31 15.46
CA TYR A 198 17.07 2.01 14.46
C TYR A 198 17.37 1.49 13.06
N LYS A 199 17.04 0.21 12.84
CA LYS A 199 17.16 -0.45 11.54
C LYS A 199 16.13 0.10 10.55
N ASP A 200 16.60 0.33 9.33
CA ASP A 200 15.85 0.79 8.17
C ASP A 200 15.25 -0.40 7.41
N GLU A 201 14.43 -1.21 8.09
CA GLU A 201 13.79 -2.37 7.47
C GLU A 201 12.28 -2.29 7.65
N ALA A 202 11.60 -1.90 6.57
CA ALA A 202 10.16 -2.09 6.42
C ALA A 202 9.78 -3.50 6.88
N PRO A 203 8.77 -3.65 7.74
CA PRO A 203 8.34 -4.97 8.21
C PRO A 203 7.97 -5.85 7.02
N VAL A 204 8.35 -7.11 7.09
CA VAL A 204 8.11 -8.10 6.03
C VAL A 204 6.92 -8.96 6.41
N VAL A 205 5.98 -9.13 5.48
CA VAL A 205 4.87 -10.10 5.56
C VAL A 205 5.17 -11.23 4.60
N ARG A 206 5.26 -12.46 5.09
CA ARG A 206 5.49 -13.68 4.32
C ARG A 206 4.16 -14.38 4.10
N LEU A 207 3.78 -14.47 2.83
CA LEU A 207 2.48 -15.00 2.43
C LEU A 207 2.68 -16.22 1.53
N GLY A 208 1.94 -17.28 1.82
CA GLY A 208 1.91 -18.49 1.00
C GLY A 208 0.96 -18.35 -0.19
N ALA A 209 1.35 -18.92 -1.32
CA ALA A 209 0.51 -19.04 -2.50
C ALA A 209 0.63 -20.42 -3.15
N HIS A 210 -0.50 -20.95 -3.62
CA HIS A 210 -0.51 -22.01 -4.61
C HIS A 210 -0.57 -21.42 -6.02
N ALA A 211 0.04 -22.08 -7.00
CA ALA A 211 0.00 -21.61 -8.37
C ALA A 211 -1.44 -21.71 -8.90
N TRP A 212 -1.95 -20.60 -9.41
CA TRP A 212 -3.33 -20.46 -9.87
C TRP A 212 -3.39 -19.36 -10.95
N GLY A 213 -2.83 -19.66 -12.13
CA GLY A 213 -2.78 -18.71 -13.24
C GLY A 213 -4.18 -18.39 -13.76
N PRO A 214 -4.47 -17.15 -14.18
CA PRO A 214 -3.57 -15.98 -14.27
C PRO A 214 -3.43 -15.16 -12.96
N TYR A 215 -4.14 -15.53 -11.88
CA TYR A 215 -4.09 -14.80 -10.61
C TYR A 215 -2.75 -14.89 -9.89
N LEU A 216 -2.13 -16.08 -9.89
CA LEU A 216 -0.93 -16.40 -9.13
C LEU A 216 0.00 -17.37 -9.89
N GLY A 217 1.29 -17.07 -9.94
CA GLY A 217 2.27 -18.00 -10.49
C GLY A 217 3.70 -17.51 -10.38
N LYS A 218 4.64 -18.42 -10.09
CA LYS A 218 6.06 -18.07 -9.88
C LYS A 218 6.71 -17.39 -11.10
N THR A 219 6.26 -17.74 -12.31
CA THR A 219 6.82 -17.24 -13.58
C THR A 219 5.99 -16.13 -14.21
N LEU A 220 4.83 -15.79 -13.64
CA LEU A 220 3.97 -14.73 -14.16
C LEU A 220 4.60 -13.36 -13.85
N PRO A 221 4.40 -12.33 -14.70
CA PRO A 221 4.80 -10.97 -14.39
C PRO A 221 4.24 -10.50 -13.04
N ASN A 222 5.10 -10.01 -12.15
CA ASN A 222 4.76 -9.66 -10.76
C ASN A 222 4.05 -10.78 -9.97
N HIS A 223 4.27 -12.02 -10.37
CA HIS A 223 3.63 -13.22 -9.84
C HIS A 223 2.12 -13.34 -10.07
N GLY A 224 1.54 -12.55 -10.97
CA GLY A 224 0.10 -12.55 -11.31
C GLY A 224 -0.71 -11.44 -10.63
N LEU A 225 -1.96 -11.24 -11.06
CA LEU A 225 -2.80 -10.13 -10.62
C LEU A 225 -2.99 -10.09 -9.09
N ALA A 226 -3.32 -11.22 -8.48
CA ALA A 226 -3.59 -11.28 -7.06
C ALA A 226 -2.33 -10.93 -6.24
N ALA A 227 -1.16 -11.42 -6.66
CA ALA A 227 0.11 -11.07 -6.02
C ALA A 227 0.45 -9.58 -6.16
N ASP A 228 0.19 -8.99 -7.33
CA ASP A 228 0.47 -7.57 -7.61
C ASP A 228 -0.44 -6.64 -6.78
N ILE A 229 -1.75 -6.93 -6.70
CA ILE A 229 -2.68 -6.20 -5.83
C ILE A 229 -2.25 -6.33 -4.37
N VAL A 230 -1.98 -7.56 -3.90
CA VAL A 230 -1.64 -7.80 -2.50
C VAL A 230 -0.34 -7.12 -2.09
N SER A 231 0.70 -7.24 -2.91
CA SER A 231 1.98 -6.59 -2.65
C SER A 231 1.86 -5.07 -2.67
N SER A 232 1.08 -4.53 -3.62
CA SER A 232 0.84 -3.09 -3.72
C SER A 232 0.06 -2.57 -2.52
N ALA A 233 -0.95 -3.30 -2.04
CA ALA A 233 -1.75 -2.90 -0.89
C ALA A 233 -0.91 -2.84 0.39
N PHE A 234 -0.12 -3.89 0.65
CA PHE A 234 0.80 -3.89 1.79
C PHE A 234 1.87 -2.78 1.70
N ALA A 235 2.35 -2.47 0.50
CA ALA A 235 3.30 -1.38 0.28
C ALA A 235 2.69 0.01 0.57
N GLN A 236 1.40 0.22 0.32
CA GLN A 236 0.69 1.46 0.71
C GLN A 236 0.61 1.65 2.24
N SER A 237 0.82 0.56 3.00
CA SER A 237 0.91 0.54 4.46
C SER A 237 2.33 0.33 4.97
N GLY A 238 3.32 0.43 4.07
CA GLY A 238 4.74 0.39 4.42
C GLY A 238 5.31 -0.99 4.73
N TYR A 239 4.60 -2.06 4.38
CA TYR A 239 5.11 -3.42 4.48
C TYR A 239 5.79 -3.84 3.17
N LYS A 240 6.78 -4.73 3.30
CA LYS A 240 7.29 -5.52 2.19
C LYS A 240 6.60 -6.87 2.19
N THR A 241 6.27 -7.38 1.01
CA THR A 241 5.68 -8.72 0.87
C THR A 241 6.70 -9.70 0.34
N VAL A 242 6.83 -10.84 0.99
CA VAL A 242 7.55 -12.01 0.49
C VAL A 242 6.52 -13.09 0.16
N ILE A 243 6.60 -13.64 -1.04
CA ILE A 243 5.64 -14.64 -1.53
C ILE A 243 6.34 -15.99 -1.62
N GLU A 244 5.78 -17.00 -0.97
CA GLU A 244 6.29 -18.37 -1.00
C GLU A 244 5.31 -19.29 -1.74
N PHE A 245 5.73 -19.77 -2.90
CA PHE A 245 4.93 -20.69 -3.72
C PHE A 245 5.09 -22.13 -3.25
N MET A 246 3.99 -22.78 -2.86
CA MET A 246 3.96 -24.16 -2.40
C MET A 246 2.58 -24.82 -2.62
N PRO A 247 2.45 -26.15 -2.52
CA PRO A 247 1.15 -26.83 -2.53
C PRO A 247 0.17 -26.27 -1.49
N TRP A 248 -1.13 -26.25 -1.78
CA TRP A 248 -2.13 -25.58 -0.95
C TRP A 248 -2.17 -26.11 0.50
N ASN A 249 -2.07 -27.42 0.68
CA ASN A 249 -1.96 -28.06 2.00
C ASN A 249 -0.75 -27.54 2.81
N ARG A 250 0.40 -27.36 2.16
CA ARG A 250 1.62 -26.83 2.77
C ARG A 250 1.48 -25.37 3.19
N VAL A 251 0.74 -24.55 2.43
CA VAL A 251 0.42 -23.17 2.85
C VAL A 251 -0.33 -23.20 4.19
N GLY A 252 -1.34 -24.07 4.32
CA GLY A 252 -2.10 -24.24 5.56
C GLY A 252 -1.24 -24.70 6.73
N ASP A 253 -0.36 -25.67 6.52
CA ASP A 253 0.53 -26.20 7.57
C ASP A 253 1.56 -25.15 8.02
N SER A 254 2.20 -24.44 7.09
CA SER A 254 3.17 -23.39 7.41
C SER A 254 2.53 -22.21 8.16
N MET A 255 1.28 -21.85 7.84
CA MET A 255 0.51 -20.85 8.62
C MET A 255 0.20 -21.32 10.04
N LYS A 256 -0.14 -22.60 10.23
CA LYS A 256 -0.42 -23.17 11.56
C LYS A 256 0.83 -23.18 12.44
N ASN A 257 1.97 -23.49 11.84
CA ASN A 257 3.27 -23.59 12.50
C ASN A 257 3.96 -22.23 12.72
N GLY A 258 3.39 -21.13 12.22
CA GLY A 258 3.96 -19.79 12.35
C GLY A 258 5.16 -19.52 11.43
N GLU A 259 5.35 -20.32 10.39
CA GLU A 259 6.39 -20.12 9.36
C GLU A 259 5.98 -19.05 8.34
N LEU A 260 4.68 -18.90 8.12
CA LEU A 260 4.06 -17.87 7.29
C LEU A 260 3.03 -17.10 8.10
N GLU A 261 2.97 -15.78 7.90
CA GLU A 261 1.92 -14.97 8.50
C GLU A 261 0.55 -15.25 7.85
N GLY A 262 0.50 -15.62 6.56
CA GLY A 262 -0.78 -15.76 5.86
C GLY A 262 -0.76 -16.40 4.47
N SER A 263 -1.89 -16.27 3.76
CA SER A 263 -2.07 -16.66 2.36
C SER A 263 -2.56 -15.48 1.51
N LEU A 264 -2.11 -15.40 0.26
CA LEU A 264 -2.48 -14.30 -0.64
C LEU A 264 -3.91 -14.39 -1.16
N ALA A 265 -4.37 -15.60 -1.45
CA ALA A 265 -5.57 -15.84 -2.25
C ALA A 265 -6.38 -16.98 -1.63
N SER A 266 -7.36 -16.61 -0.81
CA SER A 266 -8.30 -17.51 -0.18
C SER A 266 -9.72 -17.07 -0.46
N TRP A 267 -10.53 -17.95 -1.06
CA TRP A 267 -11.98 -17.74 -1.03
C TRP A 267 -12.51 -17.78 0.40
N TYR A 268 -13.54 -17.00 0.68
CA TYR A 268 -14.15 -17.02 2.00
C TYR A 268 -14.69 -18.42 2.37
N SER A 269 -14.37 -18.86 3.59
CA SER A 269 -14.91 -20.07 4.20
C SER A 269 -15.18 -19.84 5.68
N ALA A 270 -16.39 -20.17 6.12
CA ALA A 270 -16.80 -20.07 7.52
C ALA A 270 -15.97 -20.97 8.44
N ASP A 271 -15.54 -22.13 7.93
CA ASP A 271 -14.66 -23.05 8.64
C ASP A 271 -13.27 -22.44 8.84
N ARG A 272 -12.64 -21.95 7.76
CA ARG A 272 -11.32 -21.29 7.83
C ARG A 272 -11.32 -20.08 8.76
N LYS A 273 -12.41 -19.30 8.81
CA LYS A 273 -12.53 -18.09 9.67
C LYS A 273 -12.30 -18.37 11.15
N GLN A 274 -12.45 -19.63 11.59
CA GLN A 274 -12.13 -20.03 12.97
C GLN A 274 -10.63 -19.92 13.27
N HIS A 275 -9.78 -20.15 12.25
CA HIS A 275 -8.32 -20.24 12.40
C HIS A 275 -7.55 -19.09 11.73
N VAL A 276 -8.16 -18.39 10.78
CA VAL A 276 -7.55 -17.25 10.08
C VAL A 276 -8.44 -16.03 10.12
N ALA A 277 -7.83 -14.84 10.14
CA ALA A 277 -8.51 -13.58 9.88
C ALA A 277 -8.59 -13.36 8.37
N PHE A 278 -9.70 -12.82 7.88
CA PHE A 278 -9.93 -12.51 6.47
C PHE A 278 -9.86 -11.00 6.26
N SER A 279 -9.26 -10.59 5.15
CA SER A 279 -9.31 -9.22 4.68
C SER A 279 -10.68 -8.86 4.12
N ASP A 280 -10.84 -7.61 3.71
CA ASP A 280 -11.85 -7.23 2.73
C ASP A 280 -11.58 -7.95 1.40
N ALA A 281 -12.65 -8.15 0.62
CA ALA A 281 -12.53 -8.76 -0.69
C ALA A 281 -11.76 -7.83 -1.64
N TYR A 282 -10.77 -8.38 -2.34
CA TYR A 282 -9.99 -7.63 -3.32
C TYR A 282 -10.22 -8.08 -4.76
N ILE A 283 -10.83 -9.25 -4.99
CA ILE A 283 -11.28 -9.75 -6.29
C ILE A 283 -12.61 -10.51 -6.10
N GLU A 284 -13.49 -10.47 -7.09
CA GLU A 284 -14.64 -11.37 -7.20
C GLU A 284 -14.40 -12.40 -8.31
N ASN A 285 -14.58 -13.67 -7.97
CA ASN A 285 -14.45 -14.81 -8.87
C ASN A 285 -15.83 -15.35 -9.21
N ARG A 286 -16.11 -15.56 -10.49
CA ARG A 286 -17.37 -16.14 -10.96
C ARG A 286 -17.14 -17.59 -11.35
N LEU A 287 -17.92 -18.50 -10.80
CA LEU A 287 -17.88 -19.92 -11.16
C LEU A 287 -18.84 -20.19 -12.31
N VAL A 288 -18.31 -20.74 -13.40
CA VAL A 288 -19.03 -20.97 -14.66
C VAL A 288 -18.82 -22.39 -15.14
N PHE A 289 -19.78 -22.89 -15.91
CA PHE A 289 -19.64 -24.18 -16.59
C PHE A 289 -19.00 -23.99 -17.96
N VAL A 290 -18.15 -24.94 -18.35
CA VAL A 290 -17.63 -25.10 -19.72
C VAL A 290 -18.16 -26.41 -20.26
N LYS A 291 -18.65 -26.37 -21.50
CA LYS A 291 -19.25 -27.50 -22.21
C LYS A 291 -18.70 -27.58 -23.63
N ARG A 292 -19.04 -28.64 -24.35
CA ARG A 292 -18.85 -28.71 -25.81
C ARG A 292 -19.90 -27.86 -26.52
N ASP A 293 -19.57 -27.29 -27.67
CA ASP A 293 -20.46 -26.38 -28.43
C ASP A 293 -21.84 -26.95 -28.73
N ASN A 294 -21.88 -28.24 -29.09
CA ASN A 294 -23.11 -28.92 -29.48
C ASN A 294 -23.89 -29.51 -28.30
N ASP A 295 -23.41 -29.35 -27.05
CA ASP A 295 -24.14 -29.84 -25.89
C ASP A 295 -25.26 -28.85 -25.48
N PRO A 296 -26.51 -29.31 -25.31
CA PRO A 296 -27.64 -28.44 -25.02
C PRO A 296 -27.70 -27.95 -23.56
N PHE A 297 -26.76 -28.35 -22.70
CA PHE A 297 -26.77 -27.96 -21.29
C PHE A 297 -26.71 -26.44 -21.12
N GLU A 298 -27.66 -25.89 -20.36
CA GLU A 298 -27.64 -24.50 -19.92
C GLU A 298 -27.77 -24.44 -18.40
N PHE A 299 -27.34 -23.33 -17.81
CA PHE A 299 -27.47 -23.09 -16.38
C PHE A 299 -28.12 -21.73 -16.14
N THR A 300 -29.25 -21.72 -15.43
CA THR A 300 -29.88 -20.48 -14.97
C THR A 300 -29.95 -20.45 -13.45
N SER A 301 -30.28 -21.57 -12.82
CA SER A 301 -30.37 -21.70 -11.37
C SER A 301 -30.32 -23.16 -10.93
N ALA A 302 -29.98 -23.39 -9.66
CA ALA A 302 -29.98 -24.72 -9.05
C ALA A 302 -31.33 -25.45 -9.17
N GLU A 303 -32.44 -24.74 -8.99
CA GLU A 303 -33.79 -25.34 -9.04
C GLU A 303 -34.20 -25.73 -10.45
N GLN A 304 -33.86 -24.92 -11.47
CA GLN A 304 -34.12 -25.27 -12.86
C GLN A 304 -33.27 -26.46 -13.29
N SER A 305 -31.99 -26.48 -12.91
CA SER A 305 -31.10 -27.59 -13.25
C SER A 305 -31.56 -28.92 -12.65
N LYS A 306 -32.22 -28.93 -11.47
CA LYS A 306 -32.87 -30.16 -10.95
C LYS A 306 -33.94 -30.73 -11.88
N HIS A 307 -34.64 -29.90 -12.63
CA HIS A 307 -35.65 -30.37 -13.58
C HIS A 307 -35.00 -30.94 -14.85
N GLU A 308 -33.99 -30.24 -15.38
CA GLU A 308 -33.32 -30.58 -16.63
C GLU A 308 -32.37 -31.78 -16.49
N LEU A 309 -31.75 -31.96 -15.31
CA LEU A 309 -30.80 -33.05 -15.02
C LEU A 309 -31.47 -34.36 -14.58
N LYS A 310 -32.81 -34.41 -14.46
CA LYS A 310 -33.54 -35.64 -14.08
C LYS A 310 -33.33 -36.81 -15.03
N ASN A 311 -33.09 -36.53 -16.31
CA ASN A 311 -33.07 -37.53 -17.38
C ASN A 311 -31.68 -37.74 -18.02
N LYS A 312 -30.65 -36.98 -17.60
CA LYS A 312 -29.27 -37.10 -18.10
C LYS A 312 -28.31 -36.82 -16.96
N SER A 313 -27.48 -37.82 -16.62
CA SER A 313 -26.41 -37.66 -15.65
C SER A 313 -25.16 -37.17 -16.37
N TYR A 314 -24.70 -35.96 -16.04
CA TYR A 314 -23.49 -35.37 -16.59
C TYR A 314 -22.29 -35.70 -15.71
N ARG A 315 -21.16 -36.06 -16.34
CA ARG A 315 -19.86 -36.11 -15.65
C ARG A 315 -19.31 -34.69 -15.53
N LEU A 316 -19.21 -34.21 -14.30
CA LEU A 316 -18.79 -32.85 -13.98
C LEU A 316 -17.38 -32.87 -13.40
N GLY A 317 -16.43 -32.30 -14.13
CA GLY A 317 -15.09 -32.05 -13.64
C GLY A 317 -15.02 -30.84 -12.73
N VAL A 318 -14.33 -30.98 -11.61
CA VAL A 318 -14.02 -29.91 -10.66
C VAL A 318 -12.54 -29.94 -10.27
N PHE A 319 -12.01 -28.81 -9.81
CA PHE A 319 -10.66 -28.71 -9.27
C PHE A 319 -10.65 -29.12 -7.79
N GLU A 320 -9.72 -29.99 -7.40
CA GLU A 320 -9.69 -30.61 -6.05
C GLU A 320 -9.65 -29.58 -4.91
N ASP A 321 -8.79 -28.57 -5.00
CA ASP A 321 -8.52 -27.64 -3.88
C ASP A 321 -9.53 -26.50 -3.74
N TYR A 322 -10.55 -26.43 -4.60
CA TYR A 322 -11.54 -25.34 -4.57
C TYR A 322 -12.59 -25.54 -3.47
N SER A 323 -12.81 -24.47 -2.70
CA SER A 323 -13.99 -24.37 -1.85
C SER A 323 -15.17 -23.82 -2.64
N TYR A 324 -15.94 -24.70 -3.28
CA TYR A 324 -17.06 -24.34 -4.14
C TYR A 324 -18.28 -23.76 -3.39
N GLY A 325 -18.44 -24.09 -2.11
CA GLY A 325 -19.44 -23.51 -1.21
C GLY A 325 -20.87 -24.05 -1.40
N LYS A 326 -21.81 -23.46 -0.66
CA LYS A 326 -23.17 -24.00 -0.45
C LYS A 326 -24.00 -24.15 -1.73
N GLU A 327 -23.84 -23.27 -2.71
CA GLU A 327 -24.61 -23.38 -3.96
C GLU A 327 -24.19 -24.60 -4.78
N PHE A 328 -22.90 -24.92 -4.78
CA PHE A 328 -22.41 -26.16 -5.39
C PHE A 328 -22.87 -27.40 -4.62
N GLU A 329 -22.82 -27.38 -3.28
CA GLU A 329 -23.31 -28.49 -2.44
C GLU A 329 -24.76 -28.87 -2.76
N LYS A 330 -25.63 -27.89 -3.06
CA LYS A 330 -27.03 -28.13 -3.43
C LYS A 330 -27.21 -28.85 -4.77
N ILE A 331 -26.32 -28.63 -5.73
CA ILE A 331 -26.46 -29.16 -7.10
C ILE A 331 -25.51 -30.32 -7.40
N SER A 332 -24.41 -30.46 -6.66
CA SER A 332 -23.40 -31.50 -6.89
C SER A 332 -23.97 -32.93 -6.91
N PRO A 333 -25.00 -33.30 -6.12
CA PRO A 333 -25.59 -34.65 -6.21
C PRO A 333 -26.34 -34.92 -7.52
N LEU A 334 -26.58 -33.90 -8.34
CA LEU A 334 -27.21 -34.03 -9.67
C LEU A 334 -26.20 -34.45 -10.74
N PHE A 335 -24.91 -34.48 -10.42
CA PHE A 335 -23.82 -34.78 -11.34
C PHE A 335 -23.01 -35.98 -10.85
N GLN A 336 -22.34 -36.66 -11.78
CA GLN A 336 -21.21 -37.52 -11.45
C GLN A 336 -19.97 -36.64 -11.33
N VAL A 337 -19.66 -36.20 -10.10
CA VAL A 337 -18.54 -35.28 -9.85
C VAL A 337 -17.21 -36.02 -9.85
N GLU A 338 -16.26 -35.52 -10.63
CA GLU A 338 -14.89 -36.02 -10.67
C GLU A 338 -13.89 -34.87 -10.46
N THR A 339 -12.83 -35.12 -9.70
CA THR A 339 -11.83 -34.09 -9.39
C THR A 339 -10.60 -34.20 -10.28
N ARG A 340 -9.93 -33.06 -10.52
CA ARG A 340 -8.62 -32.97 -11.20
C ARG A 340 -7.70 -32.00 -10.44
N ASN A 341 -6.40 -32.21 -10.61
CA ASN A 341 -5.34 -31.40 -9.97
C ASN A 341 -4.83 -30.25 -10.85
N TYR A 342 -5.31 -30.14 -12.09
CA TYR A 342 -4.92 -29.09 -13.03
C TYR A 342 -6.15 -28.61 -13.80
N CYS A 343 -6.41 -27.29 -13.78
CA CYS A 343 -7.55 -26.71 -14.50
C CYS A 343 -7.52 -27.05 -15.99
N SER A 344 -6.35 -26.96 -16.65
CA SER A 344 -6.21 -27.27 -18.09
C SER A 344 -6.59 -28.72 -18.44
N GLN A 345 -6.50 -29.66 -17.50
CA GLN A 345 -6.97 -31.03 -17.71
C GLN A 345 -8.49 -31.10 -17.84
N LEU A 346 -9.23 -30.29 -17.07
CA LEU A 346 -10.69 -30.26 -17.14
C LEU A 346 -11.17 -29.93 -18.57
N PHE A 347 -10.55 -28.97 -19.24
CA PHE A 347 -10.88 -28.59 -20.62
C PHE A 347 -10.57 -29.72 -21.61
N ARG A 348 -9.38 -30.34 -21.50
CA ARG A 348 -9.00 -31.49 -22.33
C ARG A 348 -9.97 -32.67 -22.18
N ASP A 349 -10.38 -32.97 -20.96
CA ASP A 349 -11.27 -34.09 -20.66
C ASP A 349 -12.70 -33.80 -21.18
N VAL A 350 -13.17 -32.55 -21.14
CA VAL A 350 -14.45 -32.16 -21.77
C VAL A 350 -14.37 -32.28 -23.29
N ALA A 351 -13.28 -31.82 -23.92
CA ALA A 351 -13.12 -31.91 -25.37
C ALA A 351 -13.00 -33.35 -25.87
N SER A 352 -12.29 -34.21 -25.13
CA SER A 352 -12.12 -35.64 -25.44
C SER A 352 -13.31 -36.51 -25.06
N LYS A 353 -14.36 -35.93 -24.45
CA LYS A 353 -15.58 -36.61 -23.98
C LYS A 353 -15.36 -37.55 -22.78
N GLU A 354 -14.27 -37.40 -22.05
CA GLU A 354 -14.06 -38.04 -20.74
C GLU A 354 -14.89 -37.37 -19.65
N LEU A 355 -15.09 -36.06 -19.75
CA LEU A 355 -16.06 -35.30 -18.97
C LEU A 355 -17.13 -34.72 -19.89
N ASP A 356 -18.28 -34.36 -19.32
CA ASP A 356 -19.33 -33.66 -20.08
C ASP A 356 -19.30 -32.17 -19.81
N LEU A 357 -18.96 -31.77 -18.59
CA LEU A 357 -18.90 -30.39 -18.13
C LEU A 357 -17.66 -30.19 -17.27
N ALA A 358 -17.15 -28.96 -17.22
CA ALA A 358 -16.17 -28.51 -16.23
C ALA A 358 -16.70 -27.29 -15.48
N LEU A 359 -16.54 -27.24 -14.15
CA LEU A 359 -16.87 -26.07 -13.33
C LEU A 359 -15.58 -25.36 -12.88
N VAL A 360 -15.37 -24.17 -13.43
CA VAL A 360 -14.11 -23.42 -13.32
C VAL A 360 -14.37 -21.93 -13.02
N ASP A 361 -13.32 -21.19 -12.70
CA ASP A 361 -13.38 -19.72 -12.63
C ASP A 361 -13.52 -19.12 -14.03
N HIS A 362 -14.31 -18.06 -14.13
CA HIS A 362 -14.62 -17.37 -15.38
C HIS A 362 -13.40 -16.84 -16.12
N TRP A 363 -12.44 -16.23 -15.42
CA TRP A 363 -11.26 -15.68 -16.10
C TRP A 363 -10.38 -16.81 -16.63
N ILE A 364 -10.26 -17.91 -15.89
CA ILE A 364 -9.57 -19.13 -16.36
C ILE A 364 -10.27 -19.69 -17.60
N ALA A 365 -11.60 -19.80 -17.59
CA ALA A 365 -12.36 -20.24 -18.76
C ALA A 365 -12.09 -19.34 -19.97
N GLN A 366 -12.11 -18.02 -19.80
CA GLN A 366 -11.81 -17.10 -20.89
C GLN A 366 -10.37 -17.25 -21.40
N GLN A 367 -9.38 -17.41 -20.53
CA GLN A 367 -7.98 -17.59 -20.95
C GLN A 367 -7.82 -18.89 -21.75
N GLU A 368 -8.31 -20.00 -21.22
CA GLU A 368 -8.20 -21.33 -21.85
C GLU A 368 -8.98 -21.41 -23.17
N LEU A 369 -10.15 -20.75 -23.27
CA LEU A 369 -10.92 -20.69 -24.52
C LEU A 369 -10.33 -19.71 -25.55
N ASN A 370 -9.53 -18.74 -25.12
CA ASN A 370 -8.85 -17.80 -26.02
C ASN A 370 -7.50 -18.34 -26.52
N ASP A 371 -6.82 -19.17 -25.72
CA ASP A 371 -5.60 -19.86 -26.15
C ASP A 371 -5.97 -20.98 -27.13
N LYS A 372 -5.76 -20.71 -28.43
CA LYS A 372 -6.20 -21.50 -29.58
C LYS A 372 -5.43 -22.81 -29.80
N GLU A 373 -5.13 -23.58 -28.76
CA GLU A 373 -4.55 -24.92 -28.88
C GLU A 373 -5.61 -25.96 -29.32
N HIS A 374 -6.30 -25.79 -30.44
CA HIS A 374 -7.28 -26.72 -31.08
C HIS A 374 -8.50 -27.20 -30.24
N ILE A 375 -8.40 -27.22 -28.92
CA ILE A 375 -9.40 -27.71 -27.96
C ILE A 375 -10.51 -26.67 -27.80
N ALA A 376 -10.13 -25.38 -27.79
CA ALA A 376 -11.06 -24.27 -27.66
C ALA A 376 -12.10 -24.19 -28.80
N ASP A 377 -11.76 -24.64 -30.01
CA ASP A 377 -12.67 -24.65 -31.18
C ASP A 377 -13.87 -25.62 -31.02
N HIS A 378 -13.92 -26.36 -29.91
CA HIS A 378 -14.97 -27.33 -29.61
C HIS A 378 -15.68 -27.07 -28.28
N LEU A 379 -15.27 -26.03 -27.56
CA LEU A 379 -15.72 -25.73 -26.22
C LEU A 379 -16.31 -24.33 -26.15
N THR A 380 -17.34 -24.19 -25.32
CA THR A 380 -17.98 -22.92 -25.03
C THR A 380 -18.29 -22.79 -23.54
N GLN A 381 -18.28 -21.56 -23.06
CA GLN A 381 -18.70 -21.23 -21.71
C GLN A 381 -20.22 -21.11 -21.66
N VAL A 382 -20.83 -21.70 -20.63
CA VAL A 382 -22.23 -21.49 -20.29
C VAL A 382 -22.39 -20.09 -19.68
N SER A 383 -23.40 -19.34 -20.13
CA SER A 383 -23.64 -17.95 -19.65
C SER A 383 -24.02 -17.88 -18.17
N GLY A 384 -24.60 -18.95 -17.63
CA GLY A 384 -24.99 -19.07 -16.23
C GLY A 384 -23.82 -19.10 -15.26
N VAL A 385 -23.88 -18.24 -14.25
CA VAL A 385 -22.94 -18.24 -13.12
C VAL A 385 -23.52 -19.09 -11.99
N LEU A 386 -22.79 -20.13 -11.58
CA LEU A 386 -23.20 -20.95 -10.43
C LEU A 386 -23.16 -20.15 -9.13
N ALA A 387 -22.03 -19.49 -8.89
CA ALA A 387 -21.80 -18.70 -7.69
C ALA A 387 -20.69 -17.69 -7.91
N THR A 388 -20.78 -16.58 -7.18
CA THR A 388 -19.67 -15.65 -7.00
C THR A 388 -18.93 -15.97 -5.69
N ARG A 389 -17.60 -15.98 -5.74
CA ARG A 389 -16.71 -16.18 -4.60
C ARG A 389 -15.84 -14.94 -4.45
N THR A 390 -15.73 -14.42 -3.24
CA THR A 390 -14.85 -13.30 -2.95
C THR A 390 -13.46 -13.81 -2.57
N LEU A 391 -12.42 -13.17 -3.10
CA LEU A 391 -11.03 -13.50 -2.84
C LEU A 391 -10.43 -12.56 -1.80
N HIS A 392 -9.74 -13.14 -0.82
CA HIS A 392 -9.22 -12.45 0.34
C HIS A 392 -7.78 -12.84 0.64
N VAL A 393 -7.04 -11.92 1.25
CA VAL A 393 -5.85 -12.24 2.02
C VAL A 393 -6.29 -12.84 3.34
N THR A 394 -5.60 -13.88 3.79
CA THR A 394 -5.86 -14.45 5.12
C THR A 394 -4.61 -14.41 5.96
N ILE A 395 -4.74 -14.01 7.21
CA ILE A 395 -3.63 -14.00 8.17
C ILE A 395 -3.94 -15.01 9.28
N SER A 396 -2.94 -15.79 9.68
CA SER A 396 -3.05 -16.80 10.73
C SER A 396 -3.39 -16.15 12.06
N LYS A 397 -4.41 -16.65 12.78
CA LYS A 397 -4.70 -16.16 14.14
C LYS A 397 -3.68 -16.62 15.18
N ASN A 398 -2.75 -17.52 14.80
CA ASN A 398 -1.68 -17.99 15.68
C ASN A 398 -0.53 -16.98 15.81
N ILE A 399 -0.54 -15.87 15.07
CA ILE A 399 0.45 -14.80 15.19
C ILE A 399 -0.12 -13.60 15.95
N ASN A 400 0.71 -12.92 16.74
CA ASN A 400 0.30 -11.81 17.62
C ASN A 400 -0.24 -10.59 16.85
N ASP A 401 0.13 -10.41 15.58
CA ASP A 401 -0.20 -9.22 14.79
C ASP A 401 -1.29 -9.47 13.72
N SER A 402 -2.10 -10.53 13.85
CA SER A 402 -3.05 -10.93 12.81
C SER A 402 -4.02 -9.81 12.39
N GLU A 403 -4.64 -9.13 13.35
CA GLU A 403 -5.60 -8.05 13.06
C GLU A 403 -4.88 -6.82 12.49
N LYS A 404 -3.69 -6.51 13.00
CA LYS A 404 -2.86 -5.40 12.52
C LYS A 404 -2.51 -5.57 11.04
N LEU A 405 -2.14 -6.78 10.61
CA LEU A 405 -1.83 -7.09 9.22
C LEU A 405 -3.06 -7.04 8.31
N ILE A 406 -4.22 -7.52 8.78
CA ILE A 406 -5.47 -7.40 8.04
C ILE A 406 -5.88 -5.95 7.85
N ASN A 407 -5.83 -5.14 8.92
CA ASN A 407 -6.16 -3.73 8.84
C ASN A 407 -5.19 -2.97 7.94
N ALA A 408 -3.90 -3.31 7.98
CA ALA A 408 -2.91 -2.77 7.05
C ALA A 408 -3.27 -3.09 5.60
N PHE A 409 -3.56 -4.35 5.28
CA PHE A 409 -3.97 -4.71 3.93
C PHE A 409 -5.25 -3.99 3.49
N ASN A 410 -6.32 -4.00 4.30
CA ASN A 410 -7.61 -3.42 3.94
C ASN A 410 -7.49 -1.94 3.61
N LEU A 411 -6.72 -1.21 4.42
CA LEU A 411 -6.52 0.21 4.23
C LEU A 411 -5.60 0.52 3.05
N GLY A 412 -4.55 -0.28 2.87
CA GLY A 412 -3.73 -0.23 1.66
C GLY A 412 -4.54 -0.49 0.38
N LEU A 413 -5.48 -1.44 0.43
CA LEU A 413 -6.42 -1.73 -0.65
C LEU A 413 -7.38 -0.56 -0.89
N GLN A 414 -7.92 0.06 0.16
CA GLN A 414 -8.77 1.25 0.04
C GLN A 414 -8.02 2.37 -0.69
N ARG A 415 -6.77 2.63 -0.35
CA ARG A 415 -5.94 3.66 -0.99
C ARG A 415 -5.64 3.38 -2.44
N LEU A 416 -5.34 2.13 -2.78
CA LEU A 416 -5.17 1.72 -4.17
C LEU A 416 -6.44 2.00 -4.99
N LYS A 417 -7.62 1.84 -4.38
CA LYS A 417 -8.90 2.16 -5.03
C LYS A 417 -9.06 3.68 -5.16
N GLU A 418 -8.85 4.43 -4.09
CA GLU A 418 -9.02 5.90 -4.06
C GLU A 418 -8.07 6.64 -5.01
N ASN A 419 -6.83 6.17 -5.17
CA ASN A 419 -5.84 6.78 -6.06
C ASN A 419 -5.90 6.24 -7.50
N GLY A 420 -6.81 5.29 -7.79
CA GLY A 420 -7.01 4.67 -9.09
C GLY A 420 -5.93 3.66 -9.52
N ASP A 421 -4.98 3.30 -8.65
CA ASP A 421 -3.96 2.30 -8.97
C ASP A 421 -4.53 0.88 -9.03
N TYR A 422 -5.58 0.58 -8.27
CA TYR A 422 -6.30 -0.70 -8.35
C TYR A 422 -6.81 -0.96 -9.78
N ASP A 423 -7.49 0.01 -10.39
CA ASP A 423 -8.01 -0.13 -11.76
C ASP A 423 -6.88 -0.22 -12.80
N LYS A 424 -5.75 0.45 -12.57
CA LYS A 424 -4.56 0.31 -13.41
C LYS A 424 -4.00 -1.10 -13.33
N LEU A 425 -4.00 -1.72 -12.15
CA LEU A 425 -3.58 -3.12 -11.98
C LEU A 425 -4.51 -4.08 -12.71
N LEU A 426 -5.84 -3.92 -12.58
CA LEU A 426 -6.81 -4.74 -13.33
C LEU A 426 -6.56 -4.67 -14.84
N LYS A 427 -6.40 -3.45 -15.38
CA LYS A 427 -6.12 -3.22 -16.81
C LYS A 427 -4.77 -3.80 -17.24
N LYS A 428 -3.73 -3.60 -16.43
CA LYS A 428 -2.36 -4.10 -16.70
C LYS A 428 -2.34 -5.62 -16.87
N HIS A 429 -3.13 -6.33 -16.06
CA HIS A 429 -3.22 -7.79 -16.11
C HIS A 429 -4.35 -8.31 -17.02
N GLN A 430 -5.09 -7.44 -17.71
CA GLN A 430 -6.20 -7.82 -18.59
C GLN A 430 -7.28 -8.61 -17.83
N PHE A 431 -7.58 -8.19 -16.60
CA PHE A 431 -8.68 -8.76 -15.84
C PHE A 431 -10.01 -8.42 -16.53
N PRO A 432 -10.90 -9.41 -16.78
CA PRO A 432 -12.16 -9.19 -17.46
C PRO A 432 -13.14 -8.42 -16.57
N GLU A 433 -13.95 -7.58 -17.20
CA GLU A 433 -15.01 -6.80 -16.54
C GLU A 433 -16.16 -7.66 -15.98
#